data_AF-A0A1H1S354-F1
#
_entry.id   AF-A0A1H1S354-F1
#
_cell.length_a   1.000
_cell.length_b   1.000
_cell.length_c   1.000
_cell.angle_alpha   90.00
_cell.angle_beta   90.00
_cell.angle_gamma   90.00
#
_symmetry.space_group_name_H-M   'P 1'
#
loop_
_entity.id
_entity.type
_entity.pdbx_description
1 polymer ?
#
loop_
_entity_poly.entity_id
_entity_poly.type
_entity_poly.pdbx_seq_one_letter_code
_entity_poly.pdbx_strand_id
1 'polypeptide(L)'
;MEIWSHDGKLYQLTSGYSLHDDAWQYELAGLTGPSGTGPFLSVLIPDTTLDGPFTPRPASGIVVHAGGGIVPWPILEKLVGVLDSSGDLVDELRDLSAEAISLPLTRNVWSHGDRRYEVNHFHYGDIESWCYELYEVELGNTENNYLDVRIPDASPESGPFVPLPADHVTLTMHGRWELPWPVFRRFLDAIRAAGDIVEAVGDEPKPVD
;
A
#
# COMPACT_ATOMS: atom_id res chain seq x y z
N MET A 1 -7.50 13.72 -12.21
CA MET A 1 -8.33 13.49 -11.00
C MET A 1 -9.36 12.46 -11.37
N GLU A 2 -9.46 11.41 -10.58
CA GLU A 2 -10.41 10.31 -10.76
C GLU A 2 -11.11 10.04 -9.43
N ILE A 3 -12.41 9.75 -9.48
CA ILE A 3 -13.19 9.37 -8.30
C ILE A 3 -13.66 7.93 -8.52
N TRP A 4 -13.42 7.09 -7.53
CA TRP A 4 -13.75 5.68 -7.55
C TRP A 4 -14.68 5.35 -6.38
N SER A 5 -15.61 4.42 -6.61
CA SER A 5 -16.51 3.93 -5.58
C SER A 5 -16.20 2.49 -5.19
N HIS A 6 -16.28 2.17 -3.90
CA HIS A 6 -16.20 0.80 -3.37
C HIS A 6 -17.07 0.69 -2.13
N ASP A 7 -18.01 -0.26 -2.10
CA ASP A 7 -18.95 -0.49 -0.99
C ASP A 7 -19.64 0.81 -0.52
N GLY A 8 -20.16 1.60 -1.47
CA GLY A 8 -20.85 2.86 -1.20
C GLY A 8 -19.96 4.00 -0.68
N LYS A 9 -18.65 3.78 -0.51
CA LYS A 9 -17.66 4.80 -0.16
C LYS A 9 -16.97 5.34 -1.40
N LEU A 10 -16.57 6.61 -1.35
CA LEU A 10 -15.89 7.29 -2.44
C LEU A 10 -14.43 7.55 -2.09
N TYR A 11 -13.57 7.37 -3.08
CA TYR A 11 -12.13 7.56 -3.00
C TYR A 11 -11.68 8.42 -4.17
N GLN A 12 -10.82 9.40 -3.90
CA GLN A 12 -10.29 10.31 -4.88
C GLN A 12 -8.83 9.97 -5.14
N LEU A 13 -8.47 9.85 -6.41
CA LEU A 13 -7.09 9.77 -6.87
C LEU A 13 -6.74 11.07 -7.61
N THR A 14 -5.74 11.78 -7.10
CA THR A 14 -5.18 12.99 -7.72
C THR A 14 -3.71 12.79 -8.05
N SER A 15 -3.27 13.41 -9.14
CA SER A 15 -1.86 13.53 -9.48
C SER A 15 -1.54 14.97 -9.86
N GLY A 16 -0.36 15.43 -9.46
CA GLY A 16 0.09 16.78 -9.77
C GLY A 16 1.43 17.12 -9.13
N TYR A 17 2.06 18.18 -9.62
CA TYR A 17 3.32 18.67 -9.08
C TYR A 17 3.08 19.46 -7.79
N SER A 18 3.71 19.04 -6.70
CA SER A 18 3.78 19.78 -5.43
C SER A 18 4.98 20.73 -5.48
N LEU A 19 4.70 22.03 -5.57
CA LEU A 19 5.73 23.09 -5.51
C LEU A 19 6.38 23.19 -4.13
N HIS A 20 5.72 22.72 -3.08
CA HIS A 20 6.28 22.77 -1.73
C HIS A 20 7.32 21.66 -1.53
N ASP A 21 7.07 20.50 -2.13
CA ASP A 21 7.89 19.31 -1.93
C ASP A 21 8.88 19.07 -3.08
N ASP A 22 8.89 19.94 -4.09
CA ASP A 22 9.65 19.81 -5.34
C ASP A 22 9.53 18.38 -5.91
N ALA A 23 8.28 17.89 -5.98
CA ALA A 23 7.98 16.50 -6.29
C ALA A 23 6.68 16.35 -7.08
N TRP A 24 6.60 15.33 -7.92
CA TRP A 24 5.33 14.87 -8.46
C TRP A 24 4.63 13.98 -7.43
N GLN A 25 3.39 14.29 -7.10
CA GLN A 25 2.62 13.60 -6.07
C GLN A 25 1.45 12.84 -6.69
N TYR A 26 1.30 11.59 -6.29
CA TYR A 26 0.09 10.78 -6.49
C TYR A 26 -0.58 10.60 -5.13
N GLU A 27 -1.83 11.01 -5.00
CA GLU A 27 -2.55 11.01 -3.73
C GLU A 27 -3.89 10.29 -3.86
N LEU A 28 -4.10 9.32 -2.96
CA LEU A 28 -5.35 8.63 -2.74
C LEU A 28 -5.96 9.08 -1.41
N ALA A 29 -7.16 9.64 -1.45
CA ALA A 29 -7.88 10.13 -0.28
C ALA A 29 -9.32 9.60 -0.22
N GLY A 30 -9.81 9.25 0.97
CA GLY A 30 -11.23 8.93 1.18
C GLY A 30 -12.10 10.19 1.23
N LEU A 31 -13.17 10.24 0.42
CA LEU A 31 -14.11 11.37 0.38
C LEU A 31 -15.33 11.20 1.28
N THR A 32 -15.70 9.96 1.58
CA THR A 32 -16.86 9.65 2.44
C THR A 32 -16.44 9.35 3.87
N GLY A 33 -17.09 10.00 4.84
CA GLY A 33 -16.86 9.80 6.27
C GLY A 33 -16.62 11.12 7.01
N PRO A 34 -16.39 11.09 8.32
CA PRO A 34 -15.98 12.27 9.07
C PRO A 34 -14.70 12.90 8.49
N SER A 35 -14.62 14.22 8.50
CA SER A 35 -13.43 14.93 8.00
C SER A 35 -12.18 14.51 8.77
N GLY A 36 -11.11 14.19 8.03
CA GLY A 36 -9.83 13.76 8.61
C GLY A 36 -9.79 12.31 9.09
N THR A 37 -10.82 11.50 8.83
CA THR A 37 -10.82 10.07 9.18
C THR A 37 -10.78 9.14 7.96
N GLY A 38 -10.83 9.70 6.75
CA GLY A 38 -10.63 8.92 5.52
C GLY A 38 -9.17 8.48 5.39
N PRO A 39 -8.90 7.36 4.70
CA PRO A 39 -7.52 6.98 4.38
C PRO A 39 -6.83 8.10 3.62
N PHE A 40 -5.54 8.28 3.90
CA PHE A 40 -4.67 9.15 3.14
C PHE A 40 -3.42 8.35 2.75
N LEU A 41 -3.19 8.18 1.46
CA LEU A 41 -1.98 7.53 0.96
C LEU A 41 -1.42 8.38 -0.17
N SER A 42 -0.21 8.90 -0.01
CA SER A 42 0.46 9.65 -1.06
C SER A 42 1.82 9.04 -1.40
N VAL A 43 2.20 9.14 -2.67
CA VAL A 43 3.51 8.74 -3.20
C VAL A 43 4.13 9.97 -3.81
N LEU A 44 5.25 10.43 -3.24
CA LEU A 44 6.01 11.58 -3.73
C LEU A 44 7.23 11.09 -4.49
N ILE A 45 7.29 11.48 -5.75
CA ILE A 45 8.40 11.22 -6.65
C ILE A 45 9.20 12.52 -6.78
N PRO A 46 10.35 12.65 -6.08
CA PRO A 46 11.07 13.90 -6.07
C PRO A 46 11.62 14.24 -7.45
N ASP A 47 11.66 15.53 -7.76
CA ASP A 47 12.26 16.05 -8.98
C ASP A 47 13.80 16.13 -8.82
N THR A 48 14.49 16.06 -9.95
CA THR A 48 15.93 16.31 -10.05
C THR A 48 16.25 17.63 -10.72
N THR A 49 15.27 18.27 -11.36
CA THR A 49 15.48 19.52 -12.10
C THR A 49 15.31 20.75 -11.22
N LEU A 50 16.20 21.73 -11.42
CA LEU A 50 16.10 23.07 -10.82
C LEU A 50 15.23 24.00 -11.67
N ASP A 51 15.27 23.84 -12.99
CA ASP A 51 14.47 24.57 -13.98
C ASP A 51 14.26 23.64 -15.20
N GLY A 52 13.03 23.19 -15.47
CA GLY A 52 12.77 22.30 -16.60
C GLY A 52 11.48 21.47 -16.49
N PRO A 53 11.24 20.57 -17.45
CA PRO A 53 10.21 19.54 -17.30
C PRO A 53 10.58 18.59 -16.15
N PHE A 54 9.56 18.11 -15.44
CA PHE A 54 9.71 17.12 -14.37
C PHE A 54 10.63 15.98 -14.79
N THR A 55 11.64 15.69 -13.97
CA THR A 55 12.54 14.55 -14.17
C THR A 55 12.63 13.77 -12.86
N PRO A 56 12.02 12.57 -12.80
CA PRO A 56 11.91 11.80 -11.56
C PRO A 56 13.27 11.34 -11.05
N ARG A 57 13.43 11.34 -9.72
CA ARG A 57 14.51 10.63 -9.05
C ARG A 57 14.34 9.11 -9.17
N PRO A 58 15.43 8.34 -9.04
CA PRO A 58 15.35 6.90 -8.90
C PRO A 58 14.39 6.46 -7.79
N ALA A 59 13.74 5.31 -7.97
CA ALA A 59 12.74 4.76 -7.07
C ALA A 59 13.20 4.65 -5.60
N SER A 60 14.51 4.53 -5.37
CA SER A 60 15.11 4.51 -4.03
C SER A 60 14.93 5.81 -3.23
N GLY A 61 14.65 6.93 -3.90
CA GLY A 61 14.36 8.23 -3.31
C GLY A 61 12.87 8.59 -3.20
N ILE A 62 11.97 7.72 -3.69
CA ILE A 62 10.52 7.94 -3.62
C ILE A 62 10.02 7.63 -2.21
N VAL A 63 9.16 8.50 -1.68
CA VAL A 63 8.58 8.39 -0.34
C VAL A 63 7.08 8.11 -0.44
N VAL A 64 6.59 7.23 0.40
CA VAL A 64 5.16 6.97 0.62
C VAL A 64 4.78 7.60 1.96
N HIS A 65 3.74 8.41 1.98
CA HIS A 65 3.10 8.86 3.22
C HIS A 65 1.81 8.08 3.39
N ALA A 66 1.75 7.28 4.45
CA ALA A 66 0.57 6.54 4.85
C ALA A 66 -0.03 7.23 6.08
N GLY A 67 -1.26 7.73 5.93
CA GLY A 67 -2.03 8.40 6.96
C GLY A 67 -3.29 7.62 7.27
N GLY A 68 -3.53 7.40 8.56
CA GLY A 68 -4.61 6.61 9.16
C GLY A 68 -5.87 6.37 8.31
N GLY A 69 -6.37 5.15 8.35
CA GLY A 69 -7.62 4.77 7.67
C GLY A 69 -7.51 3.42 6.98
N ILE A 70 -8.58 3.05 6.28
CA ILE A 70 -8.72 1.76 5.61
C ILE A 70 -8.89 2.01 4.12
N VAL A 71 -8.03 1.39 3.31
CA VAL A 71 -8.10 1.38 1.84
C VAL A 71 -8.49 -0.02 1.39
N PRO A 72 -9.62 -0.19 0.68
CA PRO A 72 -9.93 -1.46 0.03
C PRO A 72 -8.86 -1.85 -0.98
N TRP A 73 -8.48 -3.13 -1.03
CA TRP A 73 -7.46 -3.62 -1.93
C TRP A 73 -7.69 -3.24 -3.41
N PRO A 74 -8.93 -3.33 -3.96
CA PRO A 74 -9.17 -2.93 -5.34
C PRO A 74 -8.93 -1.44 -5.60
N ILE A 75 -9.12 -0.58 -4.60
CA ILE A 75 -8.83 0.85 -4.69
C ILE A 75 -7.32 1.10 -4.61
N LEU A 76 -6.60 0.38 -3.74
CA LEU A 76 -5.14 0.41 -3.69
C LEU A 76 -4.52 0.00 -5.04
N GLU A 77 -5.05 -1.04 -5.67
CA GLU A 77 -4.61 -1.51 -6.99
C GLU A 77 -4.79 -0.43 -8.08
N LYS A 78 -5.79 0.47 -7.96
CA LYS A 78 -5.91 1.60 -8.90
C LYS A 78 -4.77 2.60 -8.75
N LEU A 79 -4.41 2.97 -7.52
CA LEU A 79 -3.25 3.85 -7.27
C LEU A 79 -1.96 3.22 -7.81
N VAL A 80 -1.72 1.96 -7.47
CA VAL A 80 -0.51 1.24 -7.93
C VAL A 80 -0.51 1.10 -9.45
N GLY A 81 -1.64 0.80 -10.08
CA GLY A 81 -1.75 0.71 -11.54
C GLY A 81 -1.46 2.04 -12.24
N VAL A 82 -1.93 3.16 -11.68
CA VAL A 82 -1.63 4.50 -12.20
C VAL A 82 -0.13 4.80 -12.09
N LEU A 83 0.49 4.51 -10.95
CA LEU A 83 1.94 4.65 -10.75
C LEU A 83 2.73 3.78 -11.72
N ASP A 84 2.39 2.49 -11.86
CA ASP A 84 3.04 1.55 -12.77
C ASP A 84 2.91 2.02 -14.25
N SER A 85 1.81 2.71 -14.60
CA SER A 85 1.58 3.23 -15.97
C SER A 85 2.15 4.62 -16.24
N SER A 86 2.58 5.34 -15.20
CA SER A 86 2.99 6.76 -15.31
C SER A 86 4.28 6.97 -16.11
N GLY A 87 5.21 6.02 -16.02
CA GLY A 87 6.60 6.19 -16.47
C GLY A 87 7.50 6.92 -15.46
N ASP A 88 7.00 7.29 -14.29
CA ASP A 88 7.72 8.10 -13.30
C ASP A 88 8.55 7.24 -12.31
N LEU A 89 8.30 5.93 -12.25
CA LEU A 89 9.04 4.98 -11.42
C LEU A 89 10.37 4.58 -12.09
N VAL A 90 11.33 5.51 -12.16
CA VAL A 90 12.63 5.29 -12.81
C VAL A 90 13.56 4.46 -11.92
N ASP A 91 14.37 3.59 -12.55
CA ASP A 91 15.33 2.68 -11.89
C ASP A 91 14.71 1.80 -10.80
N GLU A 92 13.42 1.47 -10.95
CA GLU A 92 12.75 0.55 -10.04
C GLU A 92 13.25 -0.89 -10.26
N LEU A 93 14.15 -1.32 -9.38
CA LEU A 93 14.64 -2.70 -9.34
C LEU A 93 13.61 -3.60 -8.65
N ARG A 94 12.72 -4.20 -9.43
CA ARG A 94 11.76 -5.21 -8.95
C ARG A 94 12.37 -6.60 -9.02
N ASP A 95 12.66 -7.20 -7.87
CA ASP A 95 12.96 -8.63 -7.78
C ASP A 95 11.67 -9.42 -7.60
N LEU A 96 11.08 -9.82 -8.72
CA LEU A 96 9.89 -10.66 -8.78
C LEU A 96 10.24 -12.15 -8.88
N SER A 97 11.48 -12.54 -8.57
CA SER A 97 11.83 -13.95 -8.52
C SER A 97 10.97 -14.64 -7.46
N ALA A 98 10.51 -15.87 -7.77
CA ALA A 98 9.75 -16.68 -6.82
C ALA A 98 10.49 -16.78 -5.48
N GLU A 99 11.81 -16.82 -5.48
CA GLU A 99 12.64 -16.88 -4.28
C GLU A 99 12.58 -15.59 -3.45
N ALA A 100 12.65 -14.41 -4.08
CA ALA A 100 12.61 -13.12 -3.37
C ALA A 100 11.24 -12.82 -2.75
N ILE A 101 10.17 -13.34 -3.36
CA ILE A 101 8.78 -13.14 -2.95
C ILE A 101 8.23 -14.32 -2.11
N SER A 102 8.83 -15.50 -2.16
CA SER A 102 8.43 -16.68 -1.34
C SER A 102 9.22 -16.84 -0.04
N LEU A 103 10.13 -15.90 0.28
CA LEU A 103 10.79 -15.87 1.58
C LEU A 103 9.74 -15.95 2.69
N PRO A 104 10.01 -16.64 3.81
CA PRO A 104 9.04 -16.74 4.90
C PRO A 104 8.62 -15.33 5.29
N LEU A 105 7.32 -15.02 5.19
CA LEU A 105 6.80 -13.67 5.44
C LEU A 105 6.60 -13.40 6.94
N THR A 106 6.91 -14.38 7.79
CA THR A 106 6.91 -14.23 9.25
C THR A 106 8.33 -13.89 9.72
N ARG A 107 8.47 -12.80 10.50
CA ARG A 107 9.74 -12.29 11.03
C ARG A 107 10.81 -12.05 9.97
N ASN A 108 10.38 -11.61 8.79
CA ASN A 108 11.27 -11.32 7.68
C ASN A 108 11.76 -9.90 7.76
N VAL A 109 13.08 -9.70 7.82
CA VAL A 109 13.65 -8.36 7.96
C VAL A 109 14.24 -7.88 6.66
N TRP A 110 13.78 -6.73 6.19
CA TRP A 110 14.25 -6.03 5.01
C TRP A 110 15.01 -4.77 5.44
N SER A 111 15.99 -4.37 4.64
CA SER A 111 16.76 -3.14 4.87
C SER A 111 16.60 -2.19 3.70
N HIS A 112 16.51 -0.89 3.99
CA HIS A 112 16.56 0.18 3.01
C HIS A 112 17.39 1.34 3.58
N GLY A 113 18.58 1.56 3.03
CA GLY A 113 19.58 2.42 3.68
C GLY A 113 19.93 1.89 5.07
N ASP A 114 19.87 2.77 6.07
CA ASP A 114 20.13 2.43 7.47
C ASP A 114 18.88 1.94 8.23
N ARG A 115 17.70 1.98 7.59
CA ARG A 115 16.41 1.60 8.19
C ARG A 115 16.12 0.11 7.98
N ARG A 116 15.46 -0.52 8.95
CA ARG A 116 15.09 -1.95 8.93
C ARG A 116 13.60 -2.11 9.13
N TYR A 117 12.98 -2.96 8.32
CA TYR A 117 11.55 -3.21 8.31
C TYR A 117 11.30 -4.69 8.53
N GLU A 118 10.35 -5.02 9.38
CA GLU A 118 9.93 -6.40 9.58
C GLU A 118 8.57 -6.61 8.94
N VAL A 119 8.46 -7.73 8.24
CA VAL A 119 7.19 -8.26 7.76
C VAL A 119 6.82 -9.47 8.60
N ASN A 120 5.58 -9.45 9.05
CA ASN A 120 4.95 -10.54 9.77
C ASN A 120 3.71 -11.04 9.04
N HIS A 121 3.46 -12.33 9.22
CA HIS A 121 2.37 -13.05 8.60
C HIS A 121 1.77 -13.98 9.64
N PHE A 122 0.50 -13.75 10.00
CA PHE A 122 -0.16 -14.46 11.09
C PHE A 122 -1.69 -14.47 10.95
N HIS A 123 -2.34 -15.45 11.56
CA HIS A 123 -3.79 -15.44 11.75
C HIS A 123 -4.15 -14.62 12.98
N TYR A 124 -5.04 -13.64 12.83
CA TYR A 124 -5.54 -12.85 13.94
C TYR A 124 -6.95 -13.31 14.35
N GLY A 125 -6.99 -14.17 15.37
CA GLY A 125 -8.19 -14.91 15.75
C GLY A 125 -9.37 -14.06 16.23
N ASP A 126 -9.13 -12.87 16.78
CA ASP A 126 -10.21 -12.00 17.29
C ASP A 126 -11.07 -11.38 16.16
N ILE A 127 -10.53 -11.32 14.95
CA ILE A 127 -11.21 -10.75 13.76
C ILE A 127 -11.23 -11.74 12.59
N GLU A 128 -10.94 -13.01 12.85
CA GLU A 128 -11.07 -14.11 11.87
C GLU A 128 -10.43 -13.78 10.51
N SER A 129 -9.23 -13.23 10.54
CA SER A 129 -8.54 -12.73 9.35
C SER A 129 -7.09 -13.15 9.34
N TRP A 130 -6.59 -13.40 8.14
CA TRP A 130 -5.16 -13.52 7.90
C TRP A 130 -4.54 -12.14 7.69
N CYS A 131 -3.42 -11.89 8.36
CA CYS A 131 -2.81 -10.57 8.43
C CYS A 131 -1.36 -10.61 7.94
N TYR A 132 -1.06 -9.67 7.04
CA TYR A 132 0.29 -9.27 6.68
C TYR A 132 0.58 -7.94 7.34
N GLU A 133 1.60 -7.87 8.17
CA GLU A 133 1.97 -6.66 8.91
C GLU A 133 3.35 -6.20 8.47
N LEU A 134 3.52 -4.90 8.26
CA LEU A 134 4.79 -4.26 7.95
C LEU A 134 5.02 -3.11 8.95
N TYR A 135 6.15 -3.14 9.65
CA TYR A 135 6.58 -2.06 10.55
C TYR A 135 8.09 -1.86 10.50
N GLU A 136 8.56 -0.73 11.04
CA GLU A 136 9.99 -0.44 11.18
C GLU A 136 10.53 -0.95 12.53
N VAL A 137 11.67 -1.62 12.51
CA VAL A 137 12.29 -2.29 13.68
C VAL A 137 13.14 -1.31 14.51
N GLU A 138 12.94 0.00 14.37
CA GLU A 138 13.85 0.98 14.94
C GLU A 138 13.89 0.94 16.47
N LEU A 139 15.09 0.83 17.04
CA LEU A 139 15.34 0.92 18.48
C LEU A 139 15.31 2.40 18.91
N GLY A 140 14.11 3.01 18.94
CA GLY A 140 13.96 4.39 19.39
C GLY A 140 12.72 5.12 18.88
N ASN A 141 12.06 4.60 17.84
CA ASN A 141 10.78 5.14 17.40
C ASN A 141 9.70 4.79 18.44
N THR A 142 9.13 5.81 19.07
CA THR A 142 8.00 5.65 20.00
C THR A 142 6.65 5.62 19.29
N GLU A 143 6.62 5.99 18.02
CA GLU A 143 5.41 5.94 17.21
C GLU A 143 5.19 4.51 16.71
N ASN A 144 4.13 3.90 17.19
CA ASN A 144 3.72 2.54 16.82
C ASN A 144 3.03 2.56 15.45
N ASN A 145 3.73 3.05 14.43
CA ASN A 145 3.24 3.15 13.06
C ASN A 145 3.49 1.83 12.32
N TYR A 146 2.45 1.32 11.65
CA TYR A 146 2.55 0.10 10.87
C TYR A 146 1.45 0.03 9.82
N LEU A 147 1.63 -0.83 8.84
CA LEU A 147 0.62 -1.21 7.86
C LEU A 147 0.20 -2.64 8.13
N ASP A 148 -1.10 -2.93 8.02
CA ASP A 148 -1.56 -4.31 7.90
C ASP A 148 -2.51 -4.51 6.72
N VAL A 149 -2.29 -5.59 5.98
CA VAL A 149 -3.22 -6.08 4.97
C VAL A 149 -3.99 -7.24 5.57
N ARG A 150 -5.31 -7.13 5.56
CA ARG A 150 -6.23 -8.10 6.17
C ARG A 150 -7.01 -8.82 5.08
N ILE A 151 -6.92 -10.14 5.11
CA ILE A 151 -7.66 -11.06 4.24
C ILE A 151 -8.63 -11.84 5.15
N PRO A 152 -9.92 -11.51 5.16
CA PRO A 152 -10.86 -12.20 6.01
C PRO A 152 -11.00 -13.68 5.62
N ASP A 153 -11.23 -14.55 6.60
CA ASP A 153 -11.50 -15.97 6.39
C ASP A 153 -13.01 -16.20 6.20
N ALA A 154 -13.37 -16.91 5.13
CA ALA A 154 -14.74 -17.31 4.83
C ALA A 154 -15.21 -18.50 5.68
N SER A 155 -14.28 -19.24 6.30
CA SER A 155 -14.54 -20.46 7.05
C SER A 155 -13.74 -20.55 8.36
N PRO A 156 -13.80 -19.51 9.23
CA PRO A 156 -12.93 -19.42 10.40
C PRO A 156 -13.16 -20.51 11.44
N GLU A 157 -14.37 -21.07 11.49
CA GLU A 157 -14.74 -22.15 12.42
C GLU A 157 -14.61 -23.56 11.81
N SER A 158 -14.33 -23.68 10.51
CA SER A 158 -14.45 -24.96 9.78
C SER A 158 -13.33 -25.20 8.77
N GLY A 159 -12.19 -25.70 9.24
CA GLY A 159 -11.14 -26.28 8.39
C GLY A 159 -10.00 -25.31 8.03
N PRO A 160 -9.27 -25.55 6.93
CA PRO A 160 -8.15 -24.68 6.53
C PRO A 160 -8.67 -23.29 6.13
N PHE A 161 -7.79 -22.28 6.21
CA PHE A 161 -8.07 -20.91 5.78
C PHE A 161 -8.68 -20.86 4.38
N VAL A 162 -9.80 -20.14 4.25
CA VAL A 162 -10.46 -19.88 2.96
C VAL A 162 -10.53 -18.37 2.76
N PRO A 163 -9.66 -17.76 1.94
CA PRO A 163 -9.66 -16.30 1.78
C PRO A 163 -10.97 -15.81 1.16
N LEU A 164 -11.52 -14.74 1.69
CA LEU A 164 -12.52 -13.96 0.97
C LEU A 164 -11.90 -13.27 -0.27
N PRO A 165 -12.72 -12.96 -1.29
CA PRO A 165 -12.24 -12.30 -2.49
C PRO A 165 -11.64 -10.91 -2.25
N ALA A 166 -10.86 -10.42 -3.22
CA ALA A 166 -10.08 -9.18 -3.12
C ALA A 166 -10.90 -7.94 -2.73
N ASP A 167 -12.19 -7.89 -3.03
CA ASP A 167 -13.12 -6.81 -2.63
C ASP A 167 -13.39 -6.73 -1.12
N HIS A 168 -13.07 -7.78 -0.38
CA HIS A 168 -13.08 -7.83 1.09
C HIS A 168 -11.70 -7.56 1.72
N VAL A 169 -10.62 -7.57 0.92
CA VAL A 169 -9.26 -7.35 1.41
C VAL A 169 -9.05 -5.85 1.65
N THR A 170 -8.38 -5.51 2.74
CA THR A 170 -8.12 -4.11 3.10
C THR A 170 -6.68 -3.90 3.50
N LEU A 171 -6.10 -2.76 3.09
CA LEU A 171 -4.91 -2.17 3.70
C LEU A 171 -5.37 -1.20 4.79
N THR A 172 -4.92 -1.39 6.02
CA THR A 172 -5.13 -0.43 7.10
C THR A 172 -3.79 0.21 7.47
N MET A 173 -3.82 1.54 7.60
CA MET A 173 -2.67 2.34 7.99
C MET A 173 -2.86 2.76 9.44
N HIS A 174 -1.91 2.42 10.30
CA HIS A 174 -1.94 2.78 11.71
C HIS A 174 -0.96 3.92 11.96
N GLY A 175 -1.50 5.06 12.41
CA GLY A 175 -0.74 6.27 12.65
C GLY A 175 -0.44 7.07 11.38
N ARG A 176 0.70 7.76 11.35
CA ARG A 176 1.19 8.56 10.22
C ARG A 176 2.62 8.15 9.93
N TRP A 177 2.85 7.56 8.78
CA TRP A 177 4.12 6.92 8.48
C TRP A 177 4.72 7.37 7.16
N GLU A 178 6.01 7.68 7.19
CA GLU A 178 6.83 7.89 6.00
C GLU A 178 7.71 6.67 5.77
N LEU A 179 7.43 5.94 4.69
CA LEU A 179 8.15 4.74 4.33
C LEU A 179 8.70 4.82 2.88
N PRO A 180 9.87 4.22 2.60
CA PRO A 180 10.40 4.19 1.25
C PRO A 180 9.50 3.40 0.30
N TRP A 181 9.28 3.93 -0.90
CA TRP A 181 8.53 3.24 -1.95
C TRP A 181 9.02 1.81 -2.22
N PRO A 182 10.34 1.51 -2.30
CA PRO A 182 10.79 0.14 -2.55
C PRO A 182 10.34 -0.85 -1.46
N VAL A 183 10.23 -0.41 -0.20
CA VAL A 183 9.75 -1.26 0.90
C VAL A 183 8.24 -1.50 0.77
N PHE A 184 7.47 -0.43 0.53
CA PHE A 184 6.03 -0.52 0.30
C PHE A 184 5.70 -1.40 -0.91
N ARG A 185 6.39 -1.18 -2.05
CA ARG A 185 6.23 -1.97 -3.27
C ARG A 185 6.54 -3.44 -3.04
N ARG A 186 7.65 -3.74 -2.36
CA ARG A 186 8.05 -5.10 -2.01
C ARG A 186 7.04 -5.80 -1.13
N PHE A 187 6.43 -5.07 -0.18
CA PHE A 187 5.36 -5.59 0.66
C PHE A 187 4.13 -6.02 -0.16
N LEU A 188 3.67 -5.16 -1.07
CA LEU A 188 2.54 -5.50 -1.95
C LEU A 188 2.88 -6.67 -2.88
N ASP A 189 4.09 -6.72 -3.43
CA ASP A 189 4.52 -7.81 -4.30
C ASP A 189 4.64 -9.14 -3.54
N ALA A 190 5.12 -9.13 -2.31
CA ALA A 190 5.17 -10.32 -1.46
C ALA A 190 3.77 -10.89 -1.17
N ILE A 191 2.80 -10.03 -0.86
CA ILE A 191 1.41 -10.44 -0.63
C ILE A 191 0.79 -11.03 -1.90
N ARG A 192 0.95 -10.36 -3.04
CA ARG A 192 0.45 -10.87 -4.33
C ARG A 192 1.05 -12.24 -4.65
N ALA A 193 2.33 -12.43 -4.36
CA ALA A 193 3.04 -13.67 -4.64
C ALA A 193 2.65 -14.83 -3.71
N ALA A 194 2.22 -14.53 -2.49
CA ALA A 194 1.71 -15.55 -1.57
C ALA A 194 0.45 -16.24 -2.12
N GLY A 195 -0.31 -15.55 -2.97
CA GLY A 195 -1.50 -16.10 -3.63
C GLY A 195 -2.74 -16.16 -2.74
N ASP A 196 -2.70 -15.52 -1.57
CA ASP A 196 -3.82 -15.50 -0.63
C ASP A 196 -4.94 -14.54 -1.04
N ILE A 197 -4.64 -13.56 -1.91
CA ILE A 197 -5.66 -12.66 -2.48
C ILE A 197 -6.24 -13.31 -3.73
N VAL A 198 -7.49 -13.76 -3.63
CA VAL A 198 -8.23 -14.34 -4.76
C VAL A 198 -9.04 -13.29 -5.50
N GLU A 199 -9.24 -13.47 -6.80
CA GLU A 199 -9.94 -12.50 -7.66
C GLU A 199 -11.30 -12.11 -7.10
N ALA A 200 -11.66 -10.83 -7.21
CA ALA A 200 -12.95 -10.32 -6.77
C ALA A 200 -14.10 -11.03 -7.50
N VAL A 201 -15.16 -11.35 -6.76
CA VAL A 201 -16.40 -11.95 -7.30
C VAL A 201 -17.53 -10.91 -7.34
N GLY A 202 -17.37 -9.76 -6.66
CA GLY A 202 -18.34 -8.67 -6.54
C GLY A 202 -18.11 -7.46 -7.46
N ASP A 203 -18.73 -6.34 -7.08
CA ASP A 203 -18.74 -5.09 -7.85
C ASP A 203 -17.32 -4.48 -7.88
N GLU A 204 -16.63 -4.59 -9.03
CA GLU A 204 -15.36 -3.90 -9.25
C GLU A 204 -15.50 -2.40 -8.97
N PRO A 205 -14.46 -1.73 -8.46
CA PRO A 205 -14.49 -0.29 -8.29
C PRO A 205 -14.88 0.41 -9.58
N LYS A 206 -15.90 1.27 -9.51
CA LYS A 206 -16.42 1.99 -10.68
C LYS A 206 -15.96 3.44 -10.66
N PRO A 207 -15.53 3.99 -11.80
CA PRO A 207 -15.33 5.42 -11.92
C PRO A 207 -16.66 6.14 -11.71
N VAL A 208 -16.60 7.31 -11.08
CA VAL A 208 -17.73 8.21 -10.90
C VAL A 208 -17.55 9.40 -11.85
N ASP A 209 -18.54 9.63 -12.71
CA ASP A 209 -18.60 10.75 -13.66
C ASP A 209 -18.87 12.10 -12.98
#